data_AF-A0A926ZY01-F1
#
_entry.id   AF-A0A926ZY01-F1
#
_cell.length_a   1.000
_cell.length_b   1.000
_cell.length_c   1.000
_cell.angle_alpha   90.00
_cell.angle_beta   90.00
_cell.angle_gamma   90.00
#
_symmetry.space_group_name_H-M   'P 1'
#
loop_
_entity.id
_entity.type
_entity.pdbx_description
1 polymer ?
#
loop_
_entity_poly.entity_id
_entity_poly.type
_entity_poly.pdbx_seq_one_letter_code
_entity_poly.pdbx_strand_id
1 'polypeptide(L)'
;MKLALLSTQETESGATAVKFLVESLSFKDTSAAFIASQPDAERYFFNKARDGYESIGVNLDTYIDFESGFDETLMDRVLSKPIVHLSGGNTYRFLHSLKSRGLGEKMIKFAQSGGVFIGGVAE
;
A
#
# COMPACT_ATOMS: atom_id res chain seq x y z
N MET A 1 -6.22 -8.06 -13.45
CA MET A 1 -6.23 -7.29 -12.19
C MET A 1 -6.22 -8.25 -11.03
N LYS A 2 -5.29 -8.09 -10.08
CA LYS A 2 -5.22 -8.87 -8.83
C LYS A 2 -5.40 -7.87 -7.67
N LEU A 3 -6.54 -7.91 -7.00
CA LEU A 3 -6.90 -6.96 -5.94
C LEU A 3 -7.26 -7.74 -4.68
N ALA A 4 -6.68 -7.33 -3.54
CA ALA A 4 -7.02 -7.86 -2.23
C ALA A 4 -7.50 -6.73 -1.32
N LEU A 5 -8.78 -6.75 -0.97
CA LEU A 5 -9.39 -5.80 -0.05
C LEU A 5 -9.65 -6.52 1.27
N LEU A 6 -8.96 -6.08 2.33
CA LEU A 6 -9.07 -6.68 3.66
C LEU A 6 -9.68 -5.66 4.61
N SER A 7 -10.56 -6.09 5.51
CA SER A 7 -11.14 -5.14 6.46
C SER A 7 -10.09 -4.60 7.45
N THR A 8 -9.26 -5.50 7.95
CA THR A 8 -8.09 -5.13 8.74
C THR A 8 -7.02 -6.17 8.51
N GLN A 9 -5.77 -5.73 8.57
CA GLN A 9 -4.58 -6.57 8.43
C GLN A 9 -3.93 -6.84 9.78
N GLU A 10 -4.45 -6.20 10.84
CA GLU A 10 -3.90 -6.28 12.19
C GLU A 10 -4.44 -7.49 12.98
N THR A 11 -5.50 -8.11 12.49
CA THR A 11 -6.00 -9.37 13.05
C THR A 11 -5.18 -10.54 12.52
N GLU A 12 -5.16 -11.64 13.27
CA GLU A 12 -4.50 -12.88 12.83
C GLU A 12 -5.02 -13.36 11.46
N SER A 13 -6.33 -13.26 11.23
CA SER A 13 -6.94 -13.59 9.94
C SER A 13 -6.50 -12.65 8.82
N GLY A 14 -6.36 -11.35 9.12
CA GLY A 14 -5.85 -10.36 8.17
C GLY A 14 -4.41 -10.65 7.78
N ALA A 15 -3.53 -10.87 8.76
CA ALA A 15 -2.14 -11.25 8.55
C ALA A 15 -2.02 -12.57 7.75
N THR A 16 -2.84 -13.56 8.07
CA THR A 16 -2.90 -14.84 7.35
C THR A 16 -3.31 -14.65 5.89
N ALA A 17 -4.29 -13.78 5.63
CA ALA A 17 -4.71 -13.46 4.26
C ALA A 17 -3.60 -12.78 3.46
N VAL A 18 -2.88 -11.82 4.06
CA VAL A 18 -1.74 -11.15 3.42
C VAL A 18 -0.63 -12.17 3.12
N LYS A 19 -0.29 -13.03 4.08
CA LYS A 19 0.70 -14.09 3.89
C LYS A 19 0.31 -15.02 2.74
N PHE A 20 -0.92 -15.50 2.71
CA PHE A 20 -1.44 -16.35 1.65
C PHE A 20 -1.33 -15.70 0.28
N LEU A 21 -1.61 -14.40 0.17
CA LEU A 21 -1.47 -13.64 -1.08
C LEU A 21 -0.01 -13.54 -1.52
N VAL A 22 0.89 -13.19 -0.60
CA VAL A 22 2.33 -13.09 -0.89
C VAL A 22 2.88 -14.42 -1.40
N GLU A 23 2.53 -15.53 -0.75
CA GLU A 23 2.95 -16.87 -1.14
C GLU A 23 2.33 -17.29 -2.49
N SER A 24 1.02 -17.11 -2.66
CA SER A 24 0.28 -17.50 -3.88
C SER A 24 0.71 -16.73 -5.11
N LEU A 25 1.21 -15.50 -4.92
CA LEU A 25 1.69 -14.64 -6.00
C LEU A 25 3.21 -14.67 -6.18
N SER A 26 3.92 -15.49 -5.40
CA SER A 26 5.39 -15.59 -5.43
C SER A 26 6.07 -14.24 -5.21
N PHE A 27 5.55 -13.44 -4.28
CA PHE A 27 6.10 -12.13 -3.91
C PHE A 27 7.06 -12.18 -2.72
N LYS A 28 7.39 -13.38 -2.24
CA LYS A 28 8.48 -13.53 -1.28
C LYS A 28 9.77 -12.95 -1.87
N ASP A 29 10.56 -12.30 -1.02
CA ASP A 29 11.82 -11.61 -1.33
C ASP A 29 11.67 -10.40 -2.28
N THR A 30 10.46 -9.87 -2.43
CA THR A 30 10.20 -8.63 -3.18
C THR A 30 10.13 -7.40 -2.29
N SER A 31 10.24 -6.22 -2.91
CA SER A 31 9.99 -4.94 -2.23
C SER A 31 8.56 -4.47 -2.41
N ALA A 32 8.01 -3.77 -1.41
CA ALA A 32 6.69 -3.16 -1.43
C ALA A 32 6.76 -1.66 -1.12
N ALA A 33 5.72 -0.93 -1.49
CA ALA A 33 5.52 0.47 -1.12
C ALA A 33 4.31 0.65 -0.20
N PHE A 34 4.27 1.75 0.53
CA PHE A 34 3.19 2.16 1.41
C PHE A 34 2.70 3.56 1.03
N ILE A 35 1.39 3.73 0.91
CA ILE A 35 0.74 5.02 0.74
C ILE A 35 -0.08 5.32 2.00
N ALA A 36 0.26 6.41 2.67
CA ALA A 36 -0.53 6.94 3.78
C ALA A 36 -1.80 7.63 3.24
N SER A 37 -2.97 7.21 3.74
CA SER A 37 -4.27 7.80 3.42
C SER A 37 -4.52 9.15 4.10
N GLN A 38 -3.72 9.45 5.12
CA GLN A 38 -3.70 10.70 5.88
C GLN A 38 -2.30 10.88 6.50
N PRO A 39 -1.94 12.08 6.99
CA PRO A 39 -0.65 12.32 7.61
C PRO A 39 -0.28 11.31 8.71
N ASP A 40 0.86 10.64 8.54
CA ASP A 40 1.44 9.69 9.51
C ASP A 40 2.84 10.18 9.93
N ALA A 41 2.87 11.28 10.68
CA ALA A 41 4.10 12.02 11.00
C ALA A 41 5.15 11.14 11.73
N GLU A 42 4.69 10.24 12.60
CA GLU A 42 5.55 9.31 13.35
C GLU A 42 5.80 7.99 12.59
N ARG A 43 5.23 7.84 11.39
CA ARG A 43 5.28 6.61 10.59
C ARG A 43 4.78 5.40 11.35
N TYR A 44 3.82 5.58 12.25
CA TYR A 44 3.33 4.51 13.12
C TYR A 44 2.72 3.38 12.30
N PHE A 45 1.81 3.72 11.37
CA PHE A 45 1.14 2.72 10.53
C PHE A 45 2.10 2.11 9.52
N PHE A 46 3.02 2.91 8.97
CA PHE A 46 4.07 2.40 8.09
C PHE A 46 4.96 1.37 8.79
N ASN A 47 5.46 1.68 9.99
CA ASN A 47 6.35 0.79 10.73
C ASN A 47 5.62 -0.51 11.11
N LYS A 48 4.37 -0.42 11.58
CA LYS A 48 3.55 -1.59 11.88
C LYS A 48 3.33 -2.48 10.66
N ALA A 49 3.03 -1.89 9.50
CA ALA A 49 2.89 -2.63 8.25
C ALA A 49 4.24 -3.25 7.82
N ARG A 50 5.35 -2.52 7.95
CA ARG A 50 6.69 -3.00 7.62
C ARG A 50 7.03 -4.26 8.43
N ASP A 51 6.84 -4.23 9.74
CA ASP A 51 7.13 -5.38 10.60
C ASP A 51 6.29 -6.61 10.21
N GLY A 52 5.03 -6.39 9.81
CA GLY A 52 4.16 -7.44 9.27
C GLY A 52 4.68 -8.04 7.96
N TYR A 53 5.07 -7.21 6.98
CA TYR A 53 5.63 -7.68 5.70
C TYR A 53 6.99 -8.36 5.88
N GLU A 54 7.85 -7.84 6.76
CA GLU A 54 9.17 -8.42 7.03
C GLU A 54 9.03 -9.85 7.57
N SER A 55 8.05 -10.10 8.45
CA SER A 55 7.77 -11.43 8.99
C SER A 55 7.38 -12.48 7.93
N ILE A 56 6.96 -12.05 6.74
CA ILE A 56 6.59 -12.91 5.60
C ILE A 56 7.54 -12.76 4.41
N GLY A 57 8.70 -12.12 4.61
CA GLY A 57 9.77 -12.01 3.61
C GLY A 57 9.53 -10.96 2.53
N VAL A 58 8.79 -9.89 2.83
CA VAL A 58 8.59 -8.75 1.91
C VAL A 58 9.21 -7.49 2.52
N ASN A 59 9.99 -6.75 1.74
CA ASN A 59 10.65 -5.53 2.21
C ASN A 59 9.80 -4.28 1.89
N LEU A 60 9.09 -3.74 2.88
CA LEU A 60 8.34 -2.48 2.73
C LEU A 60 9.29 -1.28 2.83
N ASP A 61 9.85 -0.86 1.70
CA ASP A 61 11.03 0.03 1.63
C ASP A 61 10.72 1.46 1.13
N THR A 62 9.49 1.70 0.70
CA THR A 62 9.08 2.96 0.07
C THR A 62 7.83 3.47 0.76
N TYR A 63 7.87 4.69 1.26
CA TYR A 63 6.77 5.37 1.95
C TYR A 63 6.42 6.65 1.19
N ILE A 64 5.14 6.90 0.99
CA ILE A 64 4.64 8.18 0.50
C ILE A 64 3.44 8.64 1.31
N ASP A 65 3.36 9.96 1.48
CA ASP A 65 2.24 10.69 2.07
C ASP A 65 1.87 11.79 1.09
N PHE A 66 0.57 11.91 0.77
CA PHE A 66 0.12 12.90 -0.20
C PHE A 66 0.14 14.34 0.34
N GLU A 67 0.06 14.51 1.65
CA GLU A 67 -0.05 15.80 2.29
C GLU A 67 1.29 16.27 2.88
N SER A 68 2.18 15.33 3.20
CA SER A 68 3.53 15.62 3.70
C SER A 68 4.61 15.09 2.76
N GLY A 69 5.29 15.99 2.04
CA GLY A 69 6.45 15.62 1.24
C GLY A 69 6.13 14.81 -0.03
N PHE A 70 4.94 15.00 -0.61
CA PHE A 70 4.58 14.37 -1.88
C PHE A 70 5.53 14.80 -3.01
N ASP A 71 6.01 13.81 -3.75
CA ASP A 71 6.84 13.97 -4.93
C ASP A 71 6.37 12.97 -6.01
N GLU A 72 6.28 13.44 -7.25
CA GLU A 72 5.84 12.61 -8.37
C GLU A 72 6.86 11.52 -8.70
N THR A 73 8.16 11.79 -8.54
CA THR A 73 9.22 10.80 -8.75
C THR A 73 9.12 9.67 -7.72
N LEU A 74 8.83 10.02 -6.46
CA LEU A 74 8.53 9.06 -5.42
C LEU A 74 7.27 8.24 -5.72
N MET A 75 6.23 8.86 -6.28
CA MET A 75 5.01 8.16 -6.69
C MET A 75 5.28 7.15 -7.81
N ASP A 76 6.13 7.49 -8.78
CA ASP A 76 6.52 6.55 -9.84
C ASP A 76 7.34 5.38 -9.26
N ARG A 77 8.20 5.64 -8.26
CA ARG A 77 8.89 4.58 -7.50
C ARG A 77 7.94 3.70 -6.70
N VAL A 78 6.87 4.27 -6.12
CA VAL A 78 5.81 3.49 -5.45
C VAL A 78 5.16 2.53 -6.45
N LEU A 79 4.85 3.01 -7.65
CA LEU A 79 4.16 2.23 -8.67
C LEU A 79 5.06 1.26 -9.45
N SER A 80 6.38 1.34 -9.29
CA SER A 80 7.30 0.33 -9.82
C SER A 80 7.39 -0.92 -8.92
N LYS A 81 6.79 -0.90 -7.73
CA LYS A 81 6.82 -2.01 -6.76
C LYS A 81 5.68 -2.99 -7.05
N PRO A 82 5.88 -4.32 -6.95
CA PRO A 82 4.82 -5.30 -7.19
C PRO A 82 3.64 -5.18 -6.21
N ILE A 83 3.89 -4.69 -4.99
CA ILE A 83 2.89 -4.52 -3.94
C ILE A 83 2.86 -3.05 -3.49
N VAL A 84 1.66 -2.50 -3.42
CA VAL A 84 1.38 -1.19 -2.81
C VAL A 84 0.38 -1.36 -1.67
N HIS A 85 0.84 -1.14 -0.45
CA HIS A 85 0.01 -1.10 0.74
C HIS A 85 -0.67 0.26 0.87
N LEU A 86 -1.99 0.26 1.07
CA LEU A 86 -2.79 1.46 1.33
C LEU A 86 -3.15 1.48 2.81
N SER A 87 -2.74 2.51 3.55
CA SER A 87 -3.12 2.62 4.96
C SER A 87 -4.64 2.74 5.12
N GLY A 88 -5.17 2.27 6.25
CA GLY A 88 -6.50 2.69 6.70
C GLY A 88 -6.56 4.19 7.01
N GLY A 89 -7.73 4.69 7.34
CA GLY A 89 -7.99 6.11 7.64
C GLY A 89 -8.94 6.78 6.65
N ASN A 90 -8.89 8.10 6.51
CA ASN A 90 -9.94 8.84 5.80
C ASN A 90 -9.95 8.62 4.26
N THR A 91 -10.91 7.85 3.74
CA THR A 91 -11.05 7.60 2.28
C THR A 91 -11.27 8.89 1.47
N TYR A 92 -11.99 9.87 2.01
CA TYR A 92 -12.26 11.11 1.29
C TYR A 92 -10.98 11.89 1.05
N ARG A 93 -10.07 11.96 2.04
CA ARG A 93 -8.75 12.60 1.90
C ARG A 93 -7.89 11.87 0.88
N PHE A 94 -7.81 10.54 0.97
CA PHE A 94 -7.07 9.72 0.01
C PHE A 94 -7.56 9.95 -1.42
N LEU A 95 -8.88 9.83 -1.65
CA LEU A 95 -9.47 10.00 -2.98
C LEU A 95 -9.33 11.44 -3.49
N HIS A 96 -9.50 12.43 -2.61
CA HIS A 96 -9.27 13.83 -2.95
C HIS A 96 -7.81 14.07 -3.38
N SER A 97 -6.85 13.49 -2.66
CA SER A 97 -5.43 13.58 -2.99
C SER A 97 -5.08 12.94 -4.33
N LEU A 98 -5.64 11.76 -4.63
CA LEU A 98 -5.48 11.12 -5.93
C LEU A 98 -6.07 11.95 -7.08
N LYS A 99 -7.30 12.46 -6.90
CA LYS A 99 -8.00 13.23 -7.94
C LYS A 99 -7.33 14.57 -8.22
N SER A 100 -7.00 15.33 -7.17
CA SER A 100 -6.36 16.65 -7.30
C SER A 100 -4.98 16.59 -7.98
N ARG A 101 -4.33 15.42 -7.96
CA ARG A 101 -3.01 15.18 -8.59
C ARG A 101 -3.09 14.37 -9.89
N GLY A 102 -4.28 14.04 -10.38
CA GLY A 102 -4.43 13.24 -11.60
C GLY A 102 -3.87 11.82 -11.53
N LEU A 103 -3.69 11.26 -10.33
CA LEU A 103 -3.03 9.95 -10.13
C LEU A 103 -3.94 8.76 -10.43
N GLY A 104 -5.25 8.99 -10.63
CA GLY A 104 -6.23 7.93 -10.86
C GLY A 104 -5.86 7.00 -12.02
N GLU A 105 -5.44 7.54 -13.16
CA GLU A 105 -5.01 6.73 -14.30
C GLU A 105 -3.75 5.91 -14.01
N LYS A 106 -2.78 6.49 -13.27
CA LYS A 106 -1.56 5.77 -12.86
C LYS A 106 -1.91 4.57 -11.97
N MET A 107 -2.83 4.75 -11.02
CA MET A 107 -3.31 3.67 -10.13
C MET A 107 -4.03 2.56 -10.92
N ILE A 108 -4.87 2.93 -11.89
CA ILE A 108 -5.58 1.96 -12.73
C ILE A 108 -4.60 1.18 -13.60
N LYS A 109 -3.64 1.86 -14.25
CA LYS A 109 -2.62 1.21 -15.09
C LYS A 109 -1.78 0.23 -14.28
N PHE A 110 -1.39 0.60 -13.06
CA PHE A 110 -0.67 -0.29 -12.14
C PHE A 110 -1.45 -1.58 -11.83
N ALA A 111 -2.74 -1.46 -11.48
CA ALA A 111 -3.58 -2.64 -11.20
C ALA A 111 -3.82 -3.51 -12.45
N GLN A 112 -3.88 -2.89 -13.63
CA GLN A 112 -4.00 -3.58 -14.92
C GLN A 112 -2.72 -4.31 -15.31
N SER A 113 -1.54 -3.76 -14.98
CA SER A 113 -0.23 -4.39 -15.25
C SER A 113 0.15 -5.49 -14.26
N GLY A 114 -0.75 -5.85 -13.34
CA GLY A 114 -0.55 -6.95 -12.38
C GLY A 114 -0.01 -6.53 -11.03
N GLY A 115 0.15 -5.22 -10.79
CA GLY A 115 0.43 -4.67 -9.47
C GLY A 115 -0.72 -4.97 -8.50
N VAL A 116 -0.37 -5.16 -7.23
CA VAL A 116 -1.34 -5.52 -6.18
C VAL A 116 -1.47 -4.40 -5.15
N PHE A 117 -2.69 -3.91 -4.98
CA PHE A 117 -3.05 -3.10 -3.84
C PHE A 117 -3.51 -3.99 -2.69
N ILE A 118 -3.00 -3.70 -1.48
CA ILE A 118 -3.41 -4.32 -0.23
C ILE A 118 -3.79 -3.19 0.73
N GLY A 119 -5.04 -3.10 1.13
CA GLY A 119 -5.52 -2.01 2.00
C GLY A 119 -6.50 -2.48 3.07
N GLY A 120 -6.56 -1.72 4.17
CA GLY A 120 -7.56 -1.86 5.25
C GLY A 120 -8.82 -1.02 5.01
N VAL A 121 -9.86 -1.16 5.84
CA VAL A 121 -11.01 -0.23 5.80
C VAL A 121 -10.58 1.16 6.23
N ALA A 122 -11.22 2.15 5.63
CA ALA A 122 -11.20 3.51 6.06
C ALA A 122 -12.07 3.76 7.30
N GLU A 123 -11.59 4.61 8.20
CA GLU A 123 -12.33 5.10 9.37
C GLU A 123 -13.04 6.42 9.06
#